data_AF-A0A1D1YT81-F1
#
_entry.id   AF-A0A1D1YT81-F1
#
_cell.length_a   1.000
_cell.length_b   1.000
_cell.length_c   1.000
_cell.angle_alpha   90.00
_cell.angle_beta   90.00
_cell.angle_gamma   90.00
#
_symmetry.space_group_name_H-M   'P 1'
#
loop_
_entity.id
_entity.type
_entity.pdbx_description
1 polymer ?
#
loop_
_entity_poly.entity_id
_entity_poly.type
_entity_poly.pdbx_seq_one_letter_code
_entity_poly.pdbx_strand_id
1 'polypeptide(L)'
;ALSLSLSHLLCSKMALSRLSTAHTDTKVVTLRETPLPGHAARVSRVKLLRRHPPRVLCSVAPNQVQSPFVPSTVADPTKKRECFGVFSTTYDLKAEEKTKSWKTLINIAVSGAAGMISNHLLFKLASGEVFGPDQPIALKLMGSERSFQALEGVAMELEDSLYPLLREVSIGINPYEVFQDAEWALLIGAKPRGPGMERASLLDVNGQIFAEQGRALNAVASRNVKVIVVGNPCNTNALICLKNAPDLPAKNFHALTRLDENRAKCQLALKAGVFYDKVSNVTIWGNHSTTQVPDFLNAKINGLPVKEVITDTKWLEEEFTEMVQN
;
A
#
# COMPACT_ATOMS: atom_id res chain seq x y z
N ALA A 1 1.78 -15.29 -0.98
CA ALA A 1 0.35 -15.35 -1.33
C ALA A 1 -0.35 -13.99 -1.17
N LEU A 2 -0.28 -13.32 -0.01
CA LEU A 2 -0.93 -12.01 0.23
C LEU A 2 -0.54 -10.90 -0.77
N SER A 3 0.76 -10.76 -1.04
CA SER A 3 1.28 -9.84 -2.07
C SER A 3 0.80 -10.18 -3.50
N LEU A 4 0.61 -11.47 -3.83
CA LEU A 4 0.07 -11.91 -5.14
C LEU A 4 -1.40 -11.53 -5.29
N SER A 5 -2.22 -11.80 -4.27
CA SER A 5 -3.66 -11.51 -4.27
C SER A 5 -3.96 -10.01 -4.33
N LEU A 6 -3.25 -9.17 -3.55
CA LEU A 6 -3.32 -7.71 -3.63
C LEU A 6 -2.97 -7.16 -5.02
N SER A 7 -2.05 -7.82 -5.74
CA SER A 7 -1.55 -7.33 -7.03
C SER A 7 -2.43 -7.75 -8.21
N HIS A 8 -3.08 -8.93 -8.16
CA HIS A 8 -4.14 -9.29 -9.11
C HIS A 8 -5.27 -8.24 -9.10
N LEU A 9 -5.58 -7.71 -7.92
CA LEU A 9 -6.64 -6.73 -7.69
C LEU A 9 -6.43 -5.38 -8.37
N LEU A 10 -5.23 -4.83 -8.19
CA LEU A 10 -4.86 -3.53 -8.73
C LEU A 10 -4.75 -3.57 -10.28
N CYS A 11 -4.52 -4.75 -10.86
CA CYS A 11 -4.42 -4.95 -12.31
C CYS A 11 -5.79 -4.92 -13.01
N SER A 12 -6.81 -5.60 -12.46
CA SER A 12 -8.16 -5.63 -13.05
C SER A 12 -8.83 -4.25 -13.14
N LYS A 13 -8.45 -3.31 -12.26
CA LYS A 13 -9.12 -2.01 -12.15
C LYS A 13 -8.66 -0.97 -13.17
N MET A 14 -7.39 -0.97 -13.58
CA MET A 14 -6.92 -0.03 -14.61
C MET A 14 -7.38 -0.43 -16.03
N ALA A 15 -7.68 -1.72 -16.27
CA ALA A 15 -8.26 -2.15 -17.54
C ALA A 15 -9.64 -1.53 -17.79
N LEU A 16 -10.47 -1.39 -16.75
CA LEU A 16 -11.80 -0.78 -16.83
C LEU A 16 -11.76 0.75 -16.97
N SER A 17 -10.78 1.44 -16.38
CA SER A 17 -10.66 2.90 -16.53
C SER A 17 -10.15 3.32 -17.91
N ARG A 18 -9.42 2.46 -18.63
CA ARG A 18 -8.88 2.76 -19.97
C ARG A 18 -9.92 2.65 -21.10
N LEU A 19 -11.05 2.00 -20.87
CA LEU A 19 -12.14 1.88 -21.86
C LEU A 19 -13.06 3.12 -21.90
N SER A 20 -12.92 4.08 -20.97
CA SER A 20 -13.87 5.20 -20.83
C SER A 20 -13.40 6.55 -21.41
N THR A 21 -12.20 6.65 -22.00
CA THR A 21 -11.69 7.92 -22.53
C THR A 21 -11.12 7.76 -23.93
N ALA A 22 -12.00 7.65 -24.91
CA ALA A 22 -11.67 7.93 -26.30
C ALA A 22 -12.81 8.76 -26.89
N HIS A 23 -12.64 10.09 -26.90
CA HIS A 23 -13.16 11.06 -27.87
C HIS A 23 -13.04 12.48 -27.29
N THR A 24 -12.14 13.30 -27.83
CA THR A 24 -12.49 14.55 -28.55
C THR A 24 -11.24 15.39 -28.88
N ASP A 25 -11.15 15.66 -30.18
CA ASP A 25 -10.51 16.69 -31.00
C ASP A 25 -9.47 17.70 -30.47
N THR A 26 -8.31 17.58 -31.11
CA THR A 26 -7.32 18.56 -31.62
C THR A 26 -7.74 20.03 -31.70
N LYS A 27 -6.90 20.93 -31.15
CA LYS A 27 -6.48 22.20 -31.80
C LYS A 27 -5.05 22.56 -31.42
N VAL A 28 -4.19 22.67 -32.44
CA VAL A 28 -2.79 23.11 -32.39
C VAL A 28 -2.75 24.63 -32.55
N VAL A 29 -1.99 25.32 -31.70
CA VAL A 29 -1.61 26.74 -31.91
C VAL A 29 -0.10 26.85 -31.76
N THR A 30 0.55 27.16 -32.88
CA THR A 30 1.97 27.49 -33.03
C THR A 30 2.21 28.96 -32.72
N LEU A 31 3.24 29.28 -31.93
CA LEU A 31 3.79 30.63 -31.81
C LEU A 31 5.29 30.63 -32.11
N ARG A 32 5.66 31.63 -32.92
CA ARG A 32 6.95 31.83 -33.60
C ARG A 32 8.04 32.32 -32.65
N GLU A 33 9.26 31.89 -32.92
CA GLU A 33 10.51 32.42 -32.38
C GLU A 33 10.95 33.71 -33.08
N THR A 34 11.59 34.61 -32.34
CA THR A 34 12.46 35.68 -32.86
C THR A 34 13.73 35.76 -32.00
N PRO A 35 14.94 35.96 -32.59
CA PRO A 35 16.21 35.82 -31.85
C PRO A 35 17.03 37.11 -31.66
N LEU A 36 18.08 36.98 -30.81
CA LEU A 36 19.36 37.73 -30.68
C LEU A 36 19.44 38.89 -29.64
N PRO A 37 20.66 39.33 -29.19
CA PRO A 37 22.03 38.83 -29.43
C PRO A 37 22.89 38.63 -28.15
N GLY A 38 24.07 38.02 -28.33
CA GLY A 38 25.00 37.61 -27.27
C GLY A 38 25.90 38.70 -26.68
N HIS A 39 26.54 38.34 -25.56
CA HIS A 39 27.66 39.07 -24.95
C HIS A 39 28.70 38.11 -24.37
N ALA A 40 29.97 38.44 -24.62
CA ALA A 40 31.17 37.71 -24.26
C ALA A 40 31.39 37.63 -22.74
N ALA A 41 31.73 36.44 -22.23
CA ALA A 41 32.08 36.22 -20.84
C ALA A 41 33.59 36.43 -20.60
N ARG A 42 33.89 37.40 -19.74
CA ARG A 42 35.22 37.75 -19.23
C ARG A 42 35.61 36.75 -18.13
N VAL A 43 36.75 36.07 -18.29
CA VAL A 43 37.28 35.13 -17.29
C VAL A 43 37.95 35.93 -16.17
N SER A 44 37.43 35.82 -14.95
CA SER A 44 38.08 36.29 -13.72
C SER A 44 38.21 35.14 -12.72
N ARG A 45 39.46 34.82 -12.38
CA ARG A 45 39.85 33.85 -11.34
C ARG A 45 39.27 34.27 -9.98
N VAL A 46 38.41 33.45 -9.39
CA VAL A 46 37.99 33.59 -7.98
C VAL A 46 38.71 32.54 -7.13
N LYS A 47 39.33 33.02 -6.04
CA LYS A 47 40.10 32.25 -5.05
C LYS A 47 39.23 31.19 -4.37
N LEU A 48 39.78 29.98 -4.23
CA LEU A 48 39.17 28.85 -3.51
C LEU A 48 39.22 29.13 -1.99
N LEU A 49 38.08 29.49 -1.39
CA LEU A 49 37.90 29.48 0.07
C LEU A 49 37.21 28.17 0.46
N ARG A 50 37.88 27.37 1.29
CA ARG A 50 37.36 26.13 1.87
C ARG A 50 36.07 26.44 2.67
N ARG A 51 34.93 25.91 2.22
CA ARG A 51 33.67 25.90 2.99
C ARG A 51 33.47 24.52 3.64
N HIS A 52 33.27 24.51 4.95
CA HIS A 52 32.80 23.34 5.70
C HIS A 52 31.38 22.95 5.24
N PRO A 53 30.99 21.66 5.33
CA PRO A 53 29.68 21.21 4.87
C PRO A 53 28.57 21.80 5.76
N PRO A 54 27.41 22.17 5.21
CA PRO A 54 26.31 22.68 6.02
C PRO A 54 25.72 21.52 6.84
N ARG A 55 25.75 21.68 8.18
CA ARG A 55 24.86 20.94 9.08
C ARG A 55 23.42 21.34 8.74
N VAL A 56 22.62 20.40 8.28
CA VAL A 56 21.16 20.58 8.18
C VAL A 56 20.61 20.59 9.61
N LEU A 57 20.29 21.78 10.11
CA LEU A 57 19.60 21.99 11.37
C LEU A 57 18.12 22.24 11.04
N CYS A 58 17.25 21.24 11.27
CA CYS A 58 15.81 21.47 11.27
C CYS A 58 15.45 22.26 12.54
N SER A 59 15.24 23.56 12.42
CA SER A 59 14.60 24.36 13.47
C SER A 59 13.08 24.16 13.37
N VAL A 60 12.54 23.31 14.23
CA VAL A 60 11.09 23.28 14.49
C VAL A 60 10.80 24.44 15.43
N ALA A 61 9.92 25.36 15.03
CA ALA A 61 9.47 26.43 15.89
C ALA A 61 8.74 25.83 17.12
N PRO A 62 9.01 26.30 18.35
CA PRO A 62 8.33 25.78 19.52
C PRO A 62 6.95 26.41 19.58
N ASN A 63 5.93 25.71 19.08
CA ASN A 63 4.55 26.02 19.42
C ASN A 63 3.76 24.75 19.68
N GLN A 64 3.29 24.68 20.93
CA GLN A 64 2.38 23.71 21.52
C GLN A 64 2.89 22.26 21.60
N VAL A 65 3.69 22.01 22.64
CA VAL A 65 3.76 20.70 23.27
C VAL A 65 2.35 20.37 23.78
N GLN A 66 1.57 19.63 23.00
CA GLN A 66 0.50 18.83 23.58
C GLN A 66 1.19 17.79 24.46
N SER A 67 0.76 17.74 25.72
CA SER A 67 1.16 16.74 26.70
C SER A 67 1.11 15.34 26.06
N PRO A 68 2.03 14.42 26.38
CA PRO A 68 1.90 13.04 25.92
C PRO A 68 0.52 12.53 26.33
N PHE A 69 -0.24 12.03 25.36
CA PHE A 69 -1.45 11.28 25.63
C PHE A 69 -1.03 10.03 26.39
N VAL A 70 -1.18 10.07 27.72
CA VAL A 70 -1.17 8.87 28.54
C VAL A 70 -2.49 8.18 28.23
N PRO A 71 -2.48 6.94 27.71
CA PRO A 71 -3.72 6.19 27.57
C PRO A 71 -4.28 5.98 28.97
N SER A 72 -5.27 6.77 29.35
CA SER A 72 -6.11 6.46 30.50
C SER A 72 -7.08 5.37 30.05
N THR A 73 -6.61 4.13 30.00
CA THR A 73 -7.46 2.95 30.04
C THR A 73 -6.63 1.76 30.53
N VAL A 74 -6.76 1.47 31.82
CA VAL A 74 -6.91 0.06 32.21
C VAL A 74 -8.07 -0.42 31.34
N ALA A 75 -7.81 -1.36 30.42
CA ALA A 75 -8.86 -1.94 29.59
C ALA A 75 -9.98 -2.41 30.53
N ASP A 76 -11.17 -1.81 30.42
CA ASP A 76 -12.34 -2.28 31.13
C ASP A 76 -12.65 -3.68 30.58
N PRO A 77 -12.50 -4.75 31.37
CA PRO A 77 -12.71 -6.11 30.89
C PRO A 77 -14.18 -6.37 30.50
N THR A 78 -15.07 -5.40 30.69
CA THR A 78 -16.50 -5.49 30.35
C THR A 78 -16.88 -4.91 28.99
N LYS A 79 -15.99 -4.20 28.27
CA LYS A 79 -16.31 -3.69 26.92
C LYS A 79 -16.27 -4.86 25.92
N LYS A 80 -17.44 -5.47 25.66
CA LYS A 80 -17.62 -6.54 24.66
C LYS A 80 -16.97 -6.12 23.35
N ARG A 81 -16.19 -7.03 22.74
CA ARG A 81 -15.72 -6.88 21.35
C ARG A 81 -16.95 -6.69 20.46
N GLU A 82 -17.10 -5.49 19.88
CA GLU A 82 -18.19 -5.20 18.96
C GLU A 82 -17.94 -5.98 17.67
N CYS A 83 -18.63 -7.11 17.54
CA CYS A 83 -18.66 -7.91 16.33
C CYS A 83 -19.88 -7.48 15.49
N PHE A 84 -19.83 -7.68 14.17
CA PHE A 84 -20.87 -7.23 13.24
C PHE A 84 -21.85 -8.37 12.91
N GLY A 85 -23.15 -8.10 12.94
CA GLY A 85 -24.18 -8.99 12.40
C GLY A 85 -24.07 -10.45 12.86
N VAL A 86 -24.15 -11.38 11.90
CA VAL A 86 -24.07 -12.84 12.15
C VAL A 86 -22.76 -13.28 12.81
N PHE A 87 -21.67 -12.51 12.65
CA PHE A 87 -20.38 -12.81 13.24
C PHE A 87 -20.37 -12.65 14.77
N SER A 88 -21.35 -11.93 15.33
CA SER A 88 -21.55 -11.81 16.79
C SER A 88 -22.17 -13.04 17.42
N THR A 89 -22.69 -13.96 16.62
CA THR A 89 -23.26 -15.20 17.17
C THR A 89 -22.13 -16.02 17.76
N THR A 90 -22.23 -16.33 19.05
CA THR A 90 -21.37 -17.35 19.65
C THR A 90 -21.69 -18.63 18.91
N TYR A 91 -20.80 -19.03 18.02
CA TYR A 91 -20.74 -20.41 17.55
C TYR A 91 -20.51 -21.25 18.80
N ASP A 92 -21.60 -21.66 19.44
CA ASP A 92 -21.64 -22.68 20.48
C ASP A 92 -21.42 -24.04 19.78
N LEU A 93 -20.29 -24.11 19.08
CA LEU A 93 -19.71 -25.35 18.62
C LEU A 93 -19.38 -26.06 19.92
N LYS A 94 -20.19 -27.08 20.26
CA LYS A 94 -19.70 -28.19 21.08
C LYS A 94 -18.27 -28.45 20.61
N ALA A 95 -17.30 -28.26 21.50
CA ALA A 95 -15.89 -27.95 21.22
C ALA A 95 -15.12 -28.99 20.38
N GLU A 96 -15.80 -29.97 19.80
CA GLU A 96 -15.34 -31.18 19.16
C GLU A 96 -15.65 -31.25 17.65
N GLU A 97 -16.55 -30.41 17.11
CA GLU A 97 -16.72 -30.23 15.65
C GLU A 97 -15.79 -29.15 15.07
N LYS A 98 -14.68 -28.87 15.76
CA LYS A 98 -13.54 -28.21 15.13
C LYS A 98 -13.17 -29.04 13.92
N THR A 99 -13.14 -28.41 12.75
CA THR A 99 -12.33 -28.88 11.63
C THR A 99 -10.91 -29.11 12.17
N LYS A 100 -10.59 -30.35 12.56
CA LYS A 100 -9.32 -30.74 13.20
C LYS A 100 -8.09 -30.36 12.36
N SER A 101 -8.32 -29.95 11.11
CA SER A 101 -7.35 -29.46 10.14
C SER A 101 -7.05 -27.95 10.21
N TRP A 102 -7.85 -27.13 10.90
CA TRP A 102 -7.65 -25.67 10.89
C TRP A 102 -6.51 -25.22 11.80
N LYS A 103 -5.75 -24.24 11.31
CA LYS A 103 -4.72 -23.52 12.06
C LYS A 103 -5.34 -22.55 13.07
N THR A 104 -4.50 -21.96 13.93
CA THR A 104 -4.91 -20.88 14.84
C THR A 104 -5.45 -19.68 14.07
N LEU A 105 -6.58 -19.12 14.51
CA LEU A 105 -7.19 -17.91 13.95
C LEU A 105 -6.18 -16.76 13.85
N ILE A 106 -6.19 -16.06 12.71
CA ILE A 106 -5.35 -14.87 12.49
C ILE A 106 -6.20 -13.60 12.46
N ASN A 107 -5.78 -12.57 13.20
CA ASN A 107 -6.41 -11.24 13.20
C ASN A 107 -5.81 -10.35 12.09
N ILE A 108 -6.66 -9.86 11.18
CA ILE A 108 -6.24 -9.02 10.05
C ILE A 108 -6.98 -7.68 10.12
N ALA A 109 -6.23 -6.61 10.36
CA ALA A 109 -6.74 -5.26 10.27
C ALA A 109 -6.60 -4.70 8.84
N VAL A 110 -7.62 -4.00 8.34
CA VAL A 110 -7.62 -3.38 7.02
C VAL A 110 -8.08 -1.93 7.12
N SER A 111 -7.22 -0.96 6.77
CA SER A 111 -7.60 0.45 6.71
C SER A 111 -8.14 0.84 5.33
N GLY A 112 -9.04 1.83 5.27
CA GLY A 112 -9.72 2.16 4.03
C GLY A 112 -10.60 1.00 3.56
N ALA A 113 -11.21 0.29 4.49
CA ALA A 113 -11.95 -0.95 4.23
C ALA A 113 -13.22 -0.78 3.38
N ALA A 114 -13.79 0.43 3.33
CA ALA A 114 -14.88 0.78 2.42
C ALA A 114 -14.41 1.21 1.01
N GLY A 115 -13.10 1.15 0.74
CA GLY A 115 -12.52 1.54 -0.53
C GLY A 115 -12.58 0.42 -1.56
N MET A 116 -12.57 0.79 -2.84
CA MET A 116 -12.64 -0.16 -3.96
C MET A 116 -11.57 -1.26 -3.95
N ILE A 117 -10.34 -0.99 -3.47
CA ILE A 117 -9.32 -2.05 -3.34
C ILE A 117 -9.78 -3.05 -2.28
N SER A 118 -10.26 -2.57 -1.15
CA SER A 118 -10.75 -3.41 -0.05
C SER A 118 -11.95 -4.26 -0.47
N ASN A 119 -12.90 -3.70 -1.23
CA ASN A 119 -14.09 -4.44 -1.71
C ASN A 119 -13.76 -5.70 -2.51
N HIS A 120 -12.57 -5.83 -3.09
CA HIS A 120 -12.17 -7.10 -3.70
C HIS A 120 -11.22 -7.91 -2.81
N LEU A 121 -10.38 -7.23 -2.02
CA LEU A 121 -9.37 -7.88 -1.19
C LEU A 121 -10.03 -8.69 -0.07
N LEU A 122 -11.06 -8.13 0.57
CA LEU A 122 -11.71 -8.73 1.73
C LEU A 122 -12.32 -10.09 1.40
N PHE A 123 -12.95 -10.24 0.24
CA PHE A 123 -13.53 -11.50 -0.21
C PHE A 123 -12.46 -12.55 -0.55
N LYS A 124 -11.30 -12.12 -1.08
CA LYS A 124 -10.14 -13.02 -1.31
C LYS A 124 -9.46 -13.44 0.00
N LEU A 125 -9.48 -12.59 1.02
CA LEU A 125 -9.05 -12.97 2.36
C LEU A 125 -10.02 -13.99 2.94
N ALA A 126 -11.32 -13.68 2.92
CA ALA A 126 -12.39 -14.50 3.47
C ALA A 126 -12.50 -15.88 2.80
N SER A 127 -12.24 -15.98 1.50
CA SER A 127 -12.24 -17.26 0.77
C SER A 127 -11.07 -18.19 1.09
N GLY A 128 -10.04 -17.70 1.78
CA GLY A 128 -8.81 -18.45 2.06
C GLY A 128 -7.79 -18.45 0.91
N GLU A 129 -8.05 -17.76 -0.22
CA GLU A 129 -7.09 -17.66 -1.35
C GLU A 129 -5.73 -17.10 -0.90
N VAL A 130 -5.75 -16.24 0.11
CA VAL A 130 -4.57 -15.53 0.58
C VAL A 130 -3.72 -16.33 1.57
N PHE A 131 -4.35 -16.95 2.56
CA PHE A 131 -3.65 -17.61 3.67
C PHE A 131 -3.72 -19.13 3.62
N GLY A 132 -4.50 -19.69 2.71
CA GLY A 132 -4.73 -21.12 2.55
C GLY A 132 -6.15 -21.53 3.01
N PRO A 133 -6.63 -22.68 2.51
CA PRO A 133 -7.99 -23.17 2.78
C PRO A 133 -8.19 -23.71 4.21
N ASP A 134 -7.12 -23.78 5.01
CA ASP A 134 -7.09 -24.28 6.39
C ASP A 134 -6.82 -23.19 7.43
N GLN A 135 -6.81 -21.92 7.01
CA GLN A 135 -6.46 -20.79 7.86
C GLN A 135 -7.70 -19.94 8.16
N PRO A 136 -8.36 -20.11 9.32
CA PRO A 136 -9.44 -19.22 9.73
C PRO A 136 -8.90 -17.80 9.99
N ILE A 137 -9.73 -16.79 9.71
CA ILE A 137 -9.38 -15.37 9.86
C ILE A 137 -10.46 -14.56 10.57
N ALA A 138 -10.03 -13.48 11.21
CA ALA A 138 -10.88 -12.42 11.73
C ALA A 138 -10.54 -11.10 11.03
N LEU A 139 -11.54 -10.41 10.49
CA LEU A 139 -11.37 -9.14 9.79
C LEU A 139 -11.74 -7.96 10.69
N LYS A 140 -10.78 -7.06 10.89
CA LYS A 140 -10.94 -5.81 11.64
C LYS A 140 -10.88 -4.63 10.67
N LEU A 141 -12.05 -4.11 10.32
CA LEU A 141 -12.21 -3.19 9.21
C LEU A 141 -12.25 -1.74 9.71
N MET A 142 -11.26 -0.94 9.28
CA MET A 142 -11.16 0.47 9.65
C MET A 142 -11.61 1.37 8.50
N GLY A 143 -12.64 2.18 8.75
CA GLY A 143 -13.11 3.21 7.84
C GLY A 143 -12.74 4.63 8.31
N SER A 144 -13.54 5.59 7.87
CA SER A 144 -13.58 6.95 8.37
C SER A 144 -15.03 7.33 8.67
N GLU A 145 -15.26 8.37 9.46
CA GLU A 145 -16.61 8.87 9.75
C GLU A 145 -17.44 9.05 8.47
N ARG A 146 -16.84 9.65 7.43
CA ARG A 146 -17.48 9.88 6.13
C ARG A 146 -17.88 8.60 5.40
N SER A 147 -17.19 7.50 5.63
CA SER A 147 -17.36 6.24 4.89
C SER A 147 -17.98 5.12 5.74
N PHE A 148 -18.47 5.44 6.94
CA PHE A 148 -18.96 4.42 7.87
C PHE A 148 -20.16 3.64 7.30
N GLN A 149 -21.12 4.31 6.67
CA GLN A 149 -22.25 3.64 6.02
C GLN A 149 -21.81 2.70 4.89
N ALA A 150 -20.80 3.09 4.11
CA ALA A 150 -20.24 2.22 3.08
C ALA A 150 -19.48 1.02 3.70
N LEU A 151 -18.87 1.22 4.87
CA LEU A 151 -18.21 0.16 5.62
C LEU A 151 -19.22 -0.88 6.17
N GLU A 152 -20.37 -0.42 6.65
CA GLU A 152 -21.48 -1.29 7.03
C GLU A 152 -21.97 -2.11 5.84
N GLY A 153 -22.15 -1.50 4.67
CA GLY A 153 -22.52 -2.21 3.44
C GLY A 153 -21.53 -3.31 3.07
N VAL A 154 -20.23 -3.05 3.17
CA VAL A 154 -19.20 -4.08 2.93
C VAL A 154 -19.28 -5.22 3.95
N ALA A 155 -19.56 -4.92 5.22
CA ALA A 155 -19.73 -5.95 6.24
C ALA A 155 -20.99 -6.81 6.00
N MET A 156 -22.08 -6.20 5.51
CA MET A 156 -23.29 -6.89 5.06
C MET A 156 -23.00 -7.85 3.87
N GLU A 157 -22.22 -7.39 2.89
CA GLU A 157 -21.83 -8.28 1.79
C GLU A 157 -20.96 -9.46 2.26
N LEU A 158 -20.14 -9.26 3.31
CA LEU A 158 -19.32 -10.33 3.90
C LEU A 158 -20.15 -11.36 4.67
N GLU A 159 -21.20 -10.96 5.39
CA GLU A 159 -22.12 -11.92 6.03
C GLU A 159 -22.89 -12.74 4.99
N ASP A 160 -23.39 -12.10 3.93
CA ASP A 160 -24.14 -12.75 2.85
C ASP A 160 -23.28 -13.72 2.02
N SER A 161 -21.95 -13.61 2.10
CA SER A 161 -21.02 -14.46 1.37
C SER A 161 -20.78 -15.84 1.99
N LEU A 162 -21.20 -16.05 3.25
CA LEU A 162 -21.14 -17.35 3.95
C LEU A 162 -19.75 -18.04 3.93
N TYR A 163 -18.66 -17.27 3.99
CA TYR A 163 -17.32 -17.83 3.99
C TYR A 163 -16.99 -18.56 5.31
N PRO A 164 -16.70 -19.87 5.28
CA PRO A 164 -16.51 -20.65 6.52
C PRO A 164 -15.26 -20.24 7.30
N LEU A 165 -14.21 -19.77 6.60
CA LEU A 165 -12.96 -19.30 7.19
C LEU A 165 -13.06 -17.90 7.78
N LEU A 166 -14.07 -17.11 7.41
CA LEU A 166 -14.32 -15.80 7.99
C LEU A 166 -15.10 -15.96 9.30
N ARG A 167 -14.38 -15.93 10.43
CA ARG A 167 -14.95 -16.26 11.73
C ARG A 167 -15.50 -15.06 12.46
N GLU A 168 -14.84 -13.92 12.31
CA GLU A 168 -15.20 -12.68 12.99
C GLU A 168 -15.05 -11.51 12.01
N VAL A 169 -16.00 -10.58 12.06
CA VAL A 169 -15.90 -9.26 11.43
C VAL A 169 -16.23 -8.20 12.46
N SER A 170 -15.40 -7.17 12.56
CA SER A 170 -15.66 -5.97 13.35
C SER A 170 -15.35 -4.74 12.51
N ILE A 171 -16.20 -3.73 12.58
CA ILE A 171 -16.02 -2.46 11.87
C ILE A 171 -15.77 -1.33 12.86
N GLY A 172 -14.99 -0.32 12.48
CA GLY A 172 -14.74 0.83 13.34
C GLY A 172 -13.99 1.96 12.64
N ILE A 173 -13.83 3.07 13.34
CA ILE A 173 -13.06 4.24 12.87
C ILE A 173 -11.86 4.57 13.77
N ASN A 174 -11.85 4.05 15.00
CA ASN A 174 -10.77 4.29 15.95
C ASN A 174 -9.64 3.27 15.72
N PRO A 175 -8.42 3.70 15.35
CA PRO A 175 -7.33 2.77 15.08
C PRO A 175 -6.90 1.97 16.31
N TYR A 176 -7.02 2.50 17.54
CA TYR A 176 -6.65 1.76 18.76
C TYR A 176 -7.61 0.61 19.07
N GLU A 177 -8.85 0.71 18.63
CA GLU A 177 -9.83 -0.38 18.81
C GLU A 177 -9.69 -1.38 17.65
N VAL A 178 -9.61 -0.90 16.41
CA VAL A 178 -9.56 -1.78 15.22
C VAL A 178 -8.23 -2.54 15.12
N PHE A 179 -7.11 -1.96 15.55
CA PHE A 179 -5.80 -2.62 15.48
C PHE A 179 -5.49 -3.51 16.68
N GLN A 180 -6.38 -3.60 17.67
CA GLN A 180 -6.22 -4.45 18.84
C GLN A 180 -5.89 -5.88 18.40
N ASP A 181 -4.82 -6.47 18.93
CA ASP A 181 -4.38 -7.85 18.65
C ASP A 181 -4.16 -8.19 17.16
N ALA A 182 -4.03 -7.18 16.27
CA ALA A 182 -3.82 -7.43 14.84
C ALA A 182 -2.46 -8.12 14.60
N GLU A 183 -2.47 -9.19 13.80
CA GLU A 183 -1.27 -9.90 13.35
C GLU A 183 -0.86 -9.49 11.93
N TRP A 184 -1.83 -9.03 11.14
CA TRP A 184 -1.62 -8.36 9.87
C TRP A 184 -2.32 -7.00 9.86
N ALA A 185 -1.66 -5.98 9.35
CA ALA A 185 -2.24 -4.66 9.12
C ALA A 185 -2.05 -4.25 7.66
N LEU A 186 -3.16 -4.24 6.91
CA LEU A 186 -3.21 -3.88 5.49
C LEU A 186 -3.66 -2.42 5.38
N LEU A 187 -2.70 -1.51 5.29
CA LEU A 187 -2.95 -0.07 5.36
C LEU A 187 -3.18 0.51 3.96
N ILE A 188 -4.43 0.43 3.51
CA ILE A 188 -4.85 0.86 2.17
C ILE A 188 -5.36 2.31 2.18
N GLY A 189 -6.04 2.71 3.25
CA GLY A 189 -6.63 4.02 3.40
C GLY A 189 -5.58 5.15 3.41
N ALA A 190 -5.68 6.05 2.44
CA ALA A 190 -4.94 7.30 2.37
C ALA A 190 -5.80 8.38 1.71
N LYS A 191 -5.53 9.65 2.00
CA LYS A 191 -6.21 10.77 1.35
C LYS A 191 -5.74 10.85 -0.11
N PRO A 192 -6.65 10.82 -1.09
CA PRO A 192 -6.28 11.01 -2.49
C PRO A 192 -5.81 12.44 -2.73
N ARG A 193 -4.99 12.63 -3.77
CA ARG A 193 -4.57 13.96 -4.20
C ARG A 193 -5.76 14.74 -4.75
N GLY A 194 -6.11 15.85 -4.09
CA GLY A 194 -7.18 16.74 -4.55
C GLY A 194 -6.75 17.69 -5.67
N PRO A 195 -7.70 18.31 -6.39
CA PRO A 195 -7.41 19.36 -7.36
C PRO A 195 -6.57 20.48 -6.74
N GLY A 196 -5.49 20.88 -7.41
CA GLY A 196 -4.59 21.95 -6.94
C GLY A 196 -3.70 21.59 -5.74
N MET A 197 -3.76 20.35 -5.22
CA MET A 197 -2.95 19.95 -4.07
C MET A 197 -1.47 19.77 -4.45
N GLU A 198 -0.60 20.46 -3.72
CA GLU A 198 0.84 20.30 -3.82
C GLU A 198 1.30 18.95 -3.26
N ARG A 199 2.43 18.44 -3.77
CA ARG A 199 3.01 17.17 -3.32
C ARG A 199 3.37 17.19 -1.83
N ALA A 200 3.88 18.33 -1.33
CA ALA A 200 4.24 18.50 0.07
C ALA A 200 3.02 18.39 0.99
N SER A 201 1.90 19.02 0.62
CA SER A 201 0.65 18.94 1.40
C SER A 201 0.08 17.52 1.44
N LEU A 202 0.17 16.77 0.32
CA LEU A 202 -0.26 15.37 0.29
C LEU A 202 0.59 14.49 1.23
N LEU A 203 1.91 14.75 1.26
CA LEU A 203 2.84 14.06 2.16
C LEU A 203 2.54 14.36 3.62
N ASP A 204 2.27 15.61 3.96
CA ASP A 204 1.97 16.02 5.35
C ASP A 204 0.66 15.38 5.85
N VAL A 205 -0.43 15.51 5.06
CA VAL A 205 -1.73 14.96 5.47
C VAL A 205 -1.70 13.45 5.61
N ASN A 206 -1.12 12.73 4.66
CA ASN A 206 -0.99 11.27 4.79
C ASN A 206 0.03 10.89 5.87
N GLY A 207 1.11 11.65 6.02
CA GLY A 207 2.08 11.44 7.09
C GLY A 207 1.43 11.46 8.48
N GLN A 208 0.52 12.40 8.74
CA GLN A 208 -0.22 12.46 9.99
C GLN A 208 -1.12 11.23 10.21
N ILE A 209 -1.82 10.77 9.16
CA ILE A 209 -2.64 9.54 9.21
C ILE A 209 -1.78 8.32 9.59
N PHE A 210 -0.64 8.14 8.92
CA PHE A 210 0.24 6.99 9.14
C PHE A 210 1.05 7.09 10.43
N ALA A 211 1.31 8.30 10.94
CA ALA A 211 1.89 8.50 12.26
C ALA A 211 0.93 8.04 13.36
N GLU A 212 -0.35 8.39 13.26
CA GLU A 212 -1.37 7.96 14.22
C GLU A 212 -1.63 6.45 14.14
N GLN A 213 -1.75 5.90 12.93
CA GLN A 213 -1.88 4.44 12.75
C GLN A 213 -0.65 3.70 13.30
N GLY A 214 0.56 4.28 13.14
CA GLY A 214 1.78 3.75 13.74
C GLY A 214 1.71 3.70 15.27
N ARG A 215 1.29 4.79 15.91
CA ARG A 215 1.10 4.84 17.37
C ARG A 215 0.09 3.81 17.86
N ALA A 216 -1.04 3.68 17.16
CA ALA A 216 -2.06 2.69 17.49
C ALA A 216 -1.52 1.25 17.35
N LEU A 217 -0.89 0.91 16.23
CA LEU A 217 -0.26 -0.41 16.06
C LEU A 217 0.75 -0.70 17.17
N ASN A 218 1.58 0.28 17.53
CA ASN A 218 2.54 0.15 18.61
C ASN A 218 1.88 -0.15 19.95
N ALA A 219 0.77 0.51 20.25
CA ALA A 219 0.07 0.37 21.51
C ALA A 219 -0.65 -0.99 21.62
N VAL A 220 -1.40 -1.38 20.57
CA VAL A 220 -2.44 -2.41 20.73
C VAL A 220 -2.28 -3.65 19.85
N ALA A 221 -1.44 -3.61 18.81
CA ALA A 221 -1.29 -4.75 17.91
C ALA A 221 -0.38 -5.85 18.48
N SER A 222 -0.37 -7.01 17.82
CA SER A 222 0.59 -8.07 18.11
C SER A 222 2.02 -7.54 17.99
N ARG A 223 2.90 -7.93 18.93
CA ARG A 223 4.32 -7.52 18.94
C ARG A 223 5.08 -7.94 17.67
N ASN A 224 4.53 -8.89 16.90
CA ASN A 224 5.10 -9.33 15.64
C ASN A 224 4.17 -9.06 14.43
N VAL A 225 3.27 -8.08 14.54
CA VAL A 225 2.37 -7.68 13.46
C VAL A 225 3.14 -7.41 12.17
N LYS A 226 2.60 -7.88 11.04
CA LYS A 226 3.10 -7.62 9.69
C LYS A 226 2.31 -6.48 9.06
N VAL A 227 2.99 -5.42 8.67
CA VAL A 227 2.36 -4.18 8.17
C VAL A 227 2.65 -4.03 6.68
N ILE A 228 1.60 -3.95 5.87
CA ILE A 228 1.71 -3.68 4.44
C ILE A 228 1.00 -2.37 4.12
N VAL A 229 1.77 -1.40 3.65
CA VAL A 229 1.29 -0.08 3.25
C VAL A 229 1.05 -0.03 1.76
N VAL A 230 -0.20 0.30 1.39
CA VAL A 230 -0.64 0.52 0.01
C VAL A 230 -1.03 1.99 -0.20
N GLY A 231 -1.53 2.65 0.84
CA GLY A 231 -1.91 4.06 0.79
C GLY A 231 -0.73 4.96 0.41
N ASN A 232 -0.88 5.74 -0.67
CA ASN A 232 0.19 6.56 -1.22
C ASN A 232 0.45 7.85 -0.43
N PRO A 233 1.71 8.33 -0.37
CA PRO A 233 2.94 7.75 -0.91
C PRO A 233 3.48 6.59 -0.05
N CYS A 234 3.40 5.35 -0.52
CA CYS A 234 3.48 4.18 0.36
C CYS A 234 4.85 3.98 1.04
N ASN A 235 5.97 4.25 0.35
CA ASN A 235 7.30 4.14 0.98
C ASN A 235 7.46 5.13 2.14
N THR A 236 7.11 6.41 1.93
CA THR A 236 7.20 7.43 2.98
C THR A 236 6.20 7.16 4.10
N ASN A 237 4.97 6.76 3.77
CA ASN A 237 3.95 6.41 4.75
C ASN A 237 4.39 5.21 5.61
N ALA A 238 5.00 4.18 5.02
CA ALA A 238 5.57 3.05 5.76
C ALA A 238 6.70 3.50 6.70
N LEU A 239 7.60 4.38 6.22
CA LEU A 239 8.65 4.96 7.05
C LEU A 239 8.09 5.76 8.23
N ILE A 240 7.06 6.58 8.01
CA ILE A 240 6.43 7.35 9.09
C ILE A 240 5.74 6.41 10.09
N CYS A 241 5.03 5.40 9.60
CA CYS A 241 4.34 4.42 10.42
C CYS A 241 5.33 3.67 11.34
N LEU A 242 6.43 3.15 10.79
CA LEU A 242 7.43 2.43 11.59
C LEU A 242 8.18 3.34 12.58
N LYS A 243 8.38 4.62 12.24
CA LYS A 243 9.02 5.58 13.16
C LYS A 243 8.13 5.96 14.34
N ASN A 244 6.82 5.81 14.20
CA ASN A 244 5.85 5.99 15.28
C ASN A 244 5.50 4.67 16.00
N ALA A 245 6.18 3.58 15.65
CA ALA A 245 5.98 2.27 16.26
C ALA A 245 7.30 1.63 16.74
N PRO A 246 7.98 2.24 17.73
CA PRO A 246 9.31 1.83 18.16
C PRO A 246 9.37 0.41 18.78
N ASP A 247 8.27 -0.10 19.30
CA ASP A 247 8.21 -1.42 19.94
C ASP A 247 7.95 -2.56 18.94
N LEU A 248 7.74 -2.23 17.66
CA LEU A 248 7.51 -3.18 16.59
C LEU A 248 8.78 -3.35 15.72
N PRO A 249 9.12 -4.57 15.28
CA PRO A 249 10.29 -4.77 14.42
C PRO A 249 10.17 -4.00 13.11
N ALA A 250 11.08 -3.06 12.85
CA ALA A 250 11.10 -2.26 11.62
C ALA A 250 11.06 -3.10 10.33
N LYS A 251 11.63 -4.32 10.36
CA LYS A 251 11.61 -5.28 9.25
C LYS A 251 10.21 -5.78 8.85
N ASN A 252 9.19 -5.57 9.69
CA ASN A 252 7.83 -6.00 9.44
C ASN A 252 7.00 -4.97 8.63
N PHE A 253 7.56 -3.80 8.33
CA PHE A 253 6.89 -2.75 7.59
C PHE A 253 7.27 -2.81 6.11
N HIS A 254 6.27 -3.01 5.26
CA HIS A 254 6.44 -3.18 3.82
C HIS A 254 5.66 -2.09 3.08
N ALA A 255 6.28 -1.47 2.08
CA ALA A 255 5.60 -0.65 1.08
C ALA A 255 5.35 -1.51 -0.17
N LEU A 256 4.12 -1.50 -0.70
CA LEU A 256 3.73 -2.43 -1.75
C LEU A 256 4.15 -1.94 -3.15
N THR A 257 5.21 -2.52 -3.71
CA THR A 257 5.63 -2.37 -5.13
C THR A 257 5.29 -3.58 -5.99
N ARG A 258 4.52 -4.53 -5.46
CA ARG A 258 4.23 -5.80 -6.15
C ARG A 258 3.38 -5.63 -7.40
N LEU A 259 2.50 -4.63 -7.43
CA LEU A 259 1.75 -4.31 -8.64
C LEU A 259 2.70 -3.97 -9.79
N ASP A 260 3.73 -3.16 -9.52
CA ASP A 260 4.74 -2.79 -10.51
C ASP A 260 5.56 -4.00 -10.97
N GLU A 261 5.92 -4.91 -10.05
CA GLU A 261 6.58 -6.18 -10.38
C GLU A 261 5.71 -7.04 -11.32
N ASN A 262 4.42 -7.18 -11.03
CA ASN A 262 3.50 -7.94 -11.87
C ASN A 262 3.33 -7.30 -13.26
N ARG A 263 3.27 -5.97 -13.34
CA ARG A 263 3.22 -5.23 -14.61
C ARG A 263 4.51 -5.43 -15.40
N ALA A 264 5.66 -5.31 -14.75
CA ALA A 264 6.96 -5.56 -15.35
C ALA A 264 7.08 -6.99 -15.89
N LYS A 265 6.64 -8.00 -15.14
CA LYS A 265 6.55 -9.38 -15.61
C LYS A 265 5.69 -9.51 -16.87
N CYS A 266 4.53 -8.86 -16.89
CA CYS A 266 3.64 -8.89 -18.04
C CYS A 266 4.29 -8.25 -19.28
N GLN A 267 4.92 -7.08 -19.13
CA GLN A 267 5.59 -6.39 -20.24
C GLN A 267 6.79 -7.19 -20.79
N LEU A 268 7.60 -7.79 -19.93
CA LEU A 268 8.68 -8.68 -20.36
C LEU A 268 8.15 -9.91 -21.12
N ALA A 269 7.08 -10.51 -20.62
CA ALA A 269 6.44 -11.66 -21.26
C ALA A 269 5.92 -11.31 -22.65
N LEU A 270 5.22 -10.17 -22.77
CA LEU A 270 4.71 -9.65 -24.03
C LEU A 270 5.83 -9.38 -25.04
N LYS A 271 6.90 -8.68 -24.63
CA LYS A 271 8.02 -8.39 -25.52
C LYS A 271 8.76 -9.65 -25.99
N ALA A 272 8.89 -10.65 -25.13
CA ALA A 272 9.55 -11.91 -25.46
C ALA A 272 8.63 -12.93 -26.17
N GLY A 273 7.34 -12.65 -26.34
CA GLY A 273 6.38 -13.59 -26.95
C GLY A 273 6.14 -14.85 -26.12
N VAL A 274 6.25 -14.76 -24.80
CA VAL A 274 6.03 -15.88 -23.86
C VAL A 274 4.88 -15.57 -22.91
N PHE A 275 4.40 -16.59 -22.20
CA PHE A 275 3.43 -16.38 -21.13
C PHE A 275 4.13 -15.91 -19.84
N TYR A 276 3.43 -15.12 -19.01
CA TYR A 276 4.02 -14.45 -17.84
C TYR A 276 4.48 -15.40 -16.72
N ASP A 277 4.04 -16.66 -16.75
CA ASP A 277 4.50 -17.72 -15.86
C ASP A 277 5.95 -18.13 -16.15
N LYS A 278 6.48 -17.79 -17.34
CA LYS A 278 7.87 -18.03 -17.74
C LYS A 278 8.84 -16.93 -17.29
N VAL A 279 8.31 -15.81 -16.80
CA VAL A 279 9.12 -14.67 -16.33
C VAL A 279 9.32 -14.77 -14.81
N SER A 280 10.56 -14.62 -14.37
CA SER A 280 10.96 -14.74 -12.96
C SER A 280 12.07 -13.75 -12.61
N ASN A 281 12.43 -13.66 -11.33
CA ASN A 281 13.50 -12.78 -10.82
C ASN A 281 13.33 -11.27 -11.13
N VAL A 282 12.13 -10.84 -11.48
CA VAL A 282 11.82 -9.42 -11.66
C VAL A 282 11.84 -8.72 -10.30
N THR A 283 12.57 -7.61 -10.22
CA THR A 283 12.69 -6.80 -9.01
C THR A 283 12.36 -5.35 -9.35
N ILE A 284 11.68 -4.66 -8.44
CA ILE A 284 11.42 -3.22 -8.52
C ILE A 284 12.22 -2.52 -7.43
N TRP A 285 13.10 -1.60 -7.81
CA TRP A 285 13.88 -0.79 -6.88
C TRP A 285 13.30 0.62 -6.72
N GLY A 286 13.61 1.24 -5.59
CA GLY A 286 13.33 2.64 -5.32
C GLY A 286 11.94 2.90 -4.73
N ASN A 287 11.39 4.05 -5.08
CA ASN A 287 10.13 4.56 -4.55
C ASN A 287 8.97 4.23 -5.50
N HIS A 288 7.81 3.81 -4.98
CA HIS A 288 6.60 3.59 -5.78
C HIS A 288 6.11 4.90 -6.39
N SER A 289 6.62 5.21 -7.58
CA SER A 289 6.52 6.48 -8.29
C SER A 289 7.23 6.35 -9.65
N THR A 290 7.26 7.42 -10.44
CA THR A 290 7.97 7.49 -11.72
C THR A 290 9.51 7.40 -11.59
N THR A 291 10.06 7.32 -10.38
CA THR A 291 11.50 7.07 -10.15
C THR A 291 11.79 5.62 -9.78
N GLN A 292 10.81 4.72 -9.89
CA GLN A 292 11.04 3.29 -9.69
C GLN A 292 11.88 2.71 -10.82
N VAL A 293 12.67 1.68 -10.51
CA VAL A 293 13.53 1.00 -11.49
C VAL A 293 13.09 -0.45 -11.62
N PRO A 294 12.35 -0.79 -12.69
CA PRO A 294 12.10 -2.17 -13.08
C PRO A 294 13.40 -2.82 -13.58
N ASP A 295 13.97 -3.70 -12.77
CA ASP A 295 15.28 -4.29 -13.03
C ASP A 295 15.18 -5.46 -14.00
N PHE A 296 15.43 -5.17 -15.28
CA PHE A 296 15.51 -6.20 -16.31
C PHE A 296 16.85 -6.94 -16.32
N LEU A 297 17.91 -6.40 -15.71
CA LEU A 297 19.25 -6.99 -15.75
C LEU A 297 19.29 -8.32 -14.99
N ASN A 298 18.61 -8.38 -13.84
CA ASN A 298 18.52 -9.58 -13.01
C ASN A 298 17.30 -10.45 -13.32
N ALA A 299 16.37 -9.96 -14.15
CA ALA A 299 15.19 -10.70 -14.55
C ALA A 299 15.53 -11.87 -15.46
N LYS A 300 14.69 -12.91 -15.43
CA LYS A 300 14.87 -14.14 -16.21
C LYS A 300 13.61 -14.52 -16.97
N ILE A 301 13.79 -15.11 -18.16
CA ILE A 301 12.75 -15.71 -18.98
C ILE A 301 13.15 -17.14 -19.29
N ASN A 302 12.30 -18.11 -18.94
CA ASN A 302 12.60 -19.55 -19.04
C ASN A 302 13.95 -19.94 -18.39
N GLY A 303 14.31 -19.27 -17.30
CA GLY A 303 15.56 -19.50 -16.56
C GLY A 303 16.80 -18.79 -17.13
N LEU A 304 16.73 -18.23 -18.34
CA LEU A 304 17.81 -17.46 -18.95
C LEU A 304 17.70 -15.97 -18.60
N PRO A 305 18.83 -15.23 -18.50
CA PRO A 305 18.80 -13.77 -18.34
C PRO A 305 17.99 -13.08 -19.45
N VAL A 306 17.19 -12.07 -19.09
CA VAL A 306 16.35 -11.33 -20.06
C VAL A 306 17.14 -10.82 -21.25
N LYS A 307 18.38 -10.35 -21.05
CA LYS A 307 19.24 -9.80 -22.12
C LYS A 307 19.63 -10.81 -23.19
N GLU A 308 19.55 -12.11 -22.89
CA GLU A 308 19.81 -13.19 -23.86
C GLU A 308 18.55 -13.54 -24.68
N VAL A 309 17.36 -13.19 -24.18
CA VAL A 309 16.07 -13.51 -24.81
C VAL A 309 15.53 -12.30 -25.58
N ILE A 310 15.59 -11.11 -24.98
CA ILE A 310 15.20 -9.85 -25.59
C ILE A 310 16.49 -9.14 -26.01
N THR A 311 16.86 -9.28 -27.29
CA THR A 311 18.08 -8.67 -27.85
C THR A 311 17.94 -7.17 -28.12
N ASP A 312 16.73 -6.64 -28.04
CA ASP A 312 16.42 -5.22 -28.18
C ASP A 312 16.76 -4.45 -26.89
N THR A 313 18.06 -4.16 -26.73
CA THR A 313 18.57 -3.42 -25.56
C THR A 313 17.97 -2.03 -25.45
N LYS A 314 17.68 -1.36 -26.57
CA LYS A 314 17.09 -0.02 -26.57
C LYS A 314 15.71 -0.04 -25.93
N TRP A 315 14.88 -1.03 -26.28
CA TRP A 315 13.58 -1.21 -25.65
C TRP A 315 13.69 -1.45 -24.14
N LEU A 316 14.67 -2.25 -23.70
CA LEU A 316 14.89 -2.53 -22.27
C LEU A 316 15.28 -1.27 -21.48
N GLU A 317 16.11 -0.41 -22.06
CA GLU A 317 16.64 0.79 -21.38
C GLU A 317 15.71 1.99 -21.45
N GLU A 318 15.05 2.21 -22.59
CA GLU A 318 14.28 3.44 -22.87
C GLU A 318 12.76 3.24 -22.72
N GLU A 319 12.22 2.10 -23.16
CA GLU A 319 10.76 1.92 -23.29
C GLU A 319 10.15 1.09 -22.14
N PHE A 320 10.85 0.05 -21.69
CA PHE A 320 10.34 -0.91 -20.72
C PHE A 320 9.94 -0.24 -19.40
N THR A 321 10.76 0.68 -18.90
CA THR A 321 10.47 1.40 -17.66
C THR A 321 9.22 2.27 -17.79
N GLU A 322 9.09 3.00 -18.91
CA GLU A 322 7.91 3.84 -19.18
C GLU A 322 6.62 3.01 -19.30
N MET A 323 6.70 1.84 -19.94
CA MET A 323 5.58 0.90 -20.10
C MET A 323 5.08 0.31 -18.78
N VAL A 324 5.94 0.21 -17.76
CA VAL A 324 5.55 -0.22 -16.41
C VAL A 324 4.94 0.92 -15.61
N GLN A 325 5.45 2.14 -15.80
CA GLN A 325 5.01 3.33 -15.08
C GLN A 325 3.64 3.86 -15.52
N ASN A 326 3.24 3.62 -16.77
CA ASN A 326 2.04 4.19 -17.39
C ASN A 326 0.87 3.20 -17.53
#